data_AF-A0A2V8E8T8-F1
#
_entry.id   AF-A0A2V8E8T8-F1
#
_cell.length_a   1.000
_cell.length_b   1.000
_cell.length_c   1.000
_cell.angle_alpha   90.00
_cell.angle_beta   90.00
_cell.angle_gamma   90.00
#
_symmetry.space_group_name_H-M   'P 1'
#
loop_
_entity.id
_entity.type
_entity.pdbx_description
1 polymer ?
#
loop_
_entity_poly.entity_id
_entity_poly.type
_entity_poly.pdbx_seq_one_letter_code
_entity_poly.pdbx_strand_id
1 'polypeptide(L)'
;MLVTPQRLPNPALVGKSAVFIAEKCGIAAPASTRVLLAPLEGVGRDYPLSIEKLCPVLSYYVVKDWREGCERCKQILRYGGMGHTMAIHSQNEQVILEFGLHKPAFRICVNTPATHGSVGLSTGLDPAMTLGCGGYGGNITSDNISPRHLLNIKRLAYEVSPVVSRWDRPGVGSQSVTPDGVGSRRLPSAPERAPVPTGISAEALSRRIDEFLGTRGFKAGSERGHTGVGAGSDPAVAPARAADQTPLTFVCEEDVRRAIQSGRKLVVSERAIVTPAARDLGEQHRIFSIAPWRG
;
A
#
# COMPACT_ATOMS: atom_id res chain seq x y z
N MET A 1 20.44 5.21 -23.74
CA MET A 1 19.27 4.32 -23.94
C MET A 1 18.37 4.38 -22.70
N LEU A 2 17.05 4.46 -22.88
CA LEU A 2 16.07 4.62 -21.79
C LEU A 2 15.96 3.38 -20.88
N VAL A 3 16.21 2.21 -21.47
CA VAL A 3 16.19 0.91 -20.81
C VAL A 3 17.61 0.37 -20.79
N THR A 4 18.03 -0.27 -19.70
CA THR A 4 19.36 -0.87 -19.57
C THR A 4 19.46 -2.20 -20.32
N PRO A 5 20.67 -2.74 -20.57
CA PRO A 5 20.84 -4.09 -21.13
C PRO A 5 20.17 -5.19 -20.28
N GLN A 6 20.04 -4.96 -18.97
CA GLN A 6 19.34 -5.85 -18.03
C GLN A 6 17.81 -5.72 -18.11
N ARG A 7 17.29 -4.91 -19.05
CA ARG A 7 15.85 -4.66 -19.26
C ARG A 7 15.16 -3.99 -18.07
N LEU A 8 15.90 -3.13 -17.38
CA LEU A 8 15.39 -2.30 -16.28
C LEU A 8 15.32 -0.83 -16.70
N PRO A 9 14.50 -0.01 -16.02
CA PRO A 9 14.50 1.44 -16.24
C PRO A 9 15.89 2.00 -15.95
N ASN A 10 16.38 2.92 -16.80
CA ASN A 10 17.68 3.55 -16.56
C ASN A 10 17.58 4.60 -15.44
N PRO A 11 18.23 4.40 -14.27
CA PRO A 11 18.09 5.30 -13.13
C PRO A 11 18.54 6.73 -13.42
N ALA A 12 19.49 6.93 -14.35
CA ALA A 12 19.99 8.25 -14.72
C ALA A 12 18.92 9.14 -15.39
N LEU A 13 17.83 8.54 -15.86
CA LEU A 13 16.76 9.23 -16.60
C LEU A 13 15.46 9.35 -15.78
N VAL A 14 15.39 8.72 -14.61
CA VAL A 14 14.22 8.79 -13.70
C VAL A 14 14.00 10.23 -13.25
N GLY A 15 12.76 10.71 -13.35
CA GLY A 15 12.36 12.06 -12.94
C GLY A 15 12.96 13.21 -13.75
N LYS A 16 13.66 12.93 -14.86
CA LYS A 16 14.23 13.98 -15.74
C LYS A 16 13.20 14.50 -16.74
N SER A 17 13.44 15.70 -17.28
CA SER A 17 12.55 16.32 -18.27
C SER A 17 12.59 15.55 -19.60
N ALA A 18 11.50 15.66 -20.38
CA ALA A 18 11.41 15.05 -21.71
C ALA A 18 12.54 15.52 -22.65
N VAL A 19 12.89 16.81 -22.62
CA VAL A 19 13.98 17.40 -23.41
C VAL A 19 15.34 16.79 -23.03
N PHE A 20 15.62 16.67 -21.73
CA PHE A 20 16.87 16.06 -21.25
C PHE A 20 16.99 14.59 -21.69
N ILE A 21 15.88 13.84 -21.62
CA ILE A 21 15.84 12.44 -22.03
C ILE A 21 16.05 12.32 -23.54
N ALA A 22 15.42 13.19 -24.34
CA ALA A 22 15.58 13.22 -25.79
C ALA A 22 17.06 13.47 -26.17
N GLU A 23 17.69 14.47 -25.56
CA GLU A 23 19.12 14.77 -25.75
C GLU A 23 20.01 13.58 -25.40
N LYS A 24 19.78 12.94 -24.24
CA LYS A 24 20.52 11.74 -23.82
C LYS A 24 20.29 10.52 -24.72
N CYS A 25 19.22 10.52 -25.50
CA CYS A 25 18.93 9.49 -26.49
C CYS A 25 19.34 9.88 -27.91
N GLY A 26 19.95 11.06 -28.11
CA GLY A 26 20.34 11.54 -29.44
C GLY A 26 19.15 11.97 -30.30
N ILE A 27 18.02 12.33 -29.69
CA ILE A 27 16.78 12.74 -30.36
C ILE A 27 16.61 14.25 -30.18
N ALA A 28 16.33 14.97 -31.26
CA ALA A 28 15.97 16.38 -31.20
C ALA A 28 14.51 16.53 -30.75
N ALA A 29 14.26 17.35 -29.73
CA ALA A 29 12.92 17.70 -29.27
C ALA A 29 12.82 19.21 -29.02
N PRO A 30 11.69 19.86 -29.38
CA PRO A 30 11.48 21.27 -29.05
C PRO A 30 11.62 21.55 -27.55
N ALA A 31 12.10 22.74 -27.17
CA ALA A 31 12.31 23.11 -25.77
C ALA A 31 11.01 23.11 -24.93
N SER A 32 9.85 23.27 -25.56
CA SER A 32 8.53 23.22 -24.93
C SER A 32 7.97 21.80 -24.75
N THR A 33 8.73 20.75 -25.12
CA THR A 33 8.28 19.36 -25.06
C THR A 33 8.06 18.92 -23.61
N ARG A 34 6.82 18.50 -23.32
CA ARG A 34 6.42 18.02 -21.97
C ARG A 34 6.56 16.51 -21.79
N VAL A 35 6.27 15.75 -22.84
CA VAL A 35 6.23 14.27 -22.82
C VAL A 35 6.71 13.76 -24.18
N LEU A 36 7.43 12.63 -24.18
CA LEU A 36 7.76 11.87 -25.39
C LEU A 36 6.78 10.71 -25.57
N LEU A 37 6.28 10.50 -26.79
CA LEU A 37 5.41 9.37 -27.13
C LEU A 37 6.17 8.38 -28.01
N ALA A 38 6.11 7.10 -27.65
CA ALA A 38 6.70 6.00 -28.41
C ALA A 38 5.59 5.03 -28.87
N PRO A 39 5.25 4.99 -30.16
CA PRO A 39 4.35 3.97 -30.72
C PRO A 39 4.96 2.58 -30.53
N LEU A 40 4.15 1.62 -30.09
CA LEU A 40 4.58 0.22 -29.90
C LEU A 40 3.53 -0.74 -30.45
N GLU A 41 4.01 -1.86 -31.01
CA GLU A 41 3.14 -2.90 -31.58
C GLU A 41 2.81 -4.00 -30.58
N GLY A 42 3.67 -4.21 -29.56
CA GLY A 42 3.51 -5.27 -28.57
C GLY A 42 4.00 -4.90 -27.17
N VAL A 43 3.92 -5.87 -26.27
CA VAL A 43 4.35 -5.76 -24.87
C VAL A 43 5.32 -6.89 -24.58
N GLY A 44 6.42 -6.59 -23.91
CA GLY A 44 7.33 -7.62 -23.42
C GLY A 44 8.79 -7.32 -23.74
N ARG A 45 9.58 -8.39 -23.83
CA ARG A 45 11.04 -8.33 -23.97
C ARG A 45 11.50 -7.69 -25.29
N ASP A 46 10.73 -7.90 -26.35
CA ASP A 46 11.01 -7.36 -27.69
C ASP A 46 10.53 -5.92 -27.84
N TYR A 47 9.79 -5.41 -26.84
CA TYR A 47 9.28 -4.04 -26.79
C TYR A 47 9.78 -3.36 -25.51
N PRO A 48 11.06 -2.96 -25.41
CA PRO A 48 11.67 -2.50 -24.17
C PRO A 48 10.93 -1.33 -23.52
N LEU A 49 10.30 -0.47 -24.32
CA LEU A 49 9.55 0.68 -23.80
C LEU A 49 8.20 0.30 -23.18
N SER A 50 7.76 -0.96 -23.23
CA SER A 50 6.51 -1.40 -22.61
C SER A 50 6.59 -1.59 -21.09
N ILE A 51 7.76 -1.42 -20.48
CA ILE A 51 7.96 -1.46 -19.02
C ILE A 51 7.52 -0.15 -18.35
N GLU A 52 7.52 -0.16 -17.02
CA GLU A 52 7.51 1.07 -16.21
C GLU A 52 8.78 1.91 -16.49
N LYS A 53 8.63 3.23 -16.66
CA LYS A 53 9.74 4.12 -17.09
C LYS A 53 10.10 5.22 -16.10
N LEU A 54 9.22 5.54 -15.14
CA LEU A 54 9.40 6.57 -14.10
C LEU A 54 9.92 7.93 -14.62
N CYS A 55 9.52 8.32 -15.83
CA CYS A 55 9.92 9.54 -16.50
C CYS A 55 8.84 9.93 -17.55
N PRO A 56 8.87 11.16 -18.11
CA PRO A 56 7.84 11.66 -19.04
C PRO A 56 7.97 11.06 -20.45
N VAL A 57 7.96 9.72 -20.54
CA VAL A 57 7.93 8.94 -21.77
C VAL A 57 6.75 7.97 -21.68
N LEU A 58 5.81 8.07 -22.62
CA LEU A 58 4.64 7.19 -22.67
C LEU A 58 4.71 6.28 -23.89
N SER A 59 4.30 5.03 -23.68
CA SER A 59 4.04 4.09 -24.76
C SER A 59 2.66 4.37 -25.34
N TYR A 60 2.56 4.40 -26.67
CA TYR A 60 1.31 4.62 -27.38
C TYR A 60 0.93 3.38 -28.18
N TYR A 61 -0.30 2.91 -27.99
CA TYR A 61 -0.85 1.74 -28.66
C TYR A 61 -2.15 2.13 -29.34
N VAL A 62 -2.33 1.67 -30.58
CA VAL A 62 -3.60 1.74 -31.30
C VAL A 62 -4.20 0.34 -31.30
N VAL A 63 -5.47 0.25 -30.93
CA VAL A 63 -6.24 -1.01 -30.88
C VAL A 63 -7.54 -0.80 -31.63
N LYS A 64 -8.13 -1.89 -32.15
CA LYS A 64 -9.37 -1.87 -32.93
C LYS A 64 -10.57 -1.46 -32.09
N ASP A 65 -10.66 -2.00 -30.88
CA ASP A 65 -11.80 -1.77 -29.99
C ASP A 65 -11.42 -1.88 -28.51
N TRP A 66 -12.41 -1.65 -27.64
CA TRP A 66 -12.21 -1.68 -26.19
C TRP A 66 -11.83 -3.07 -25.66
N ARG A 67 -12.23 -4.16 -26.33
CA ARG A 67 -11.90 -5.52 -25.91
C ARG A 67 -10.43 -5.83 -26.17
N GLU A 68 -9.93 -5.46 -27.34
CA GLU A 68 -8.50 -5.52 -27.64
C GLU A 68 -7.70 -4.62 -26.69
N GLY A 69 -8.19 -3.41 -26.41
CA GLY A 69 -7.61 -2.53 -25.39
C GLY A 69 -7.54 -3.20 -24.01
N CYS A 70 -8.59 -3.91 -23.61
CA CYS A 70 -8.62 -4.66 -22.36
C CYS A 70 -7.56 -5.75 -22.29
N GLU A 71 -7.36 -6.51 -23.37
CA GLU A 71 -6.31 -7.52 -23.44
C GLU A 71 -4.91 -6.90 -23.43
N ARG A 72 -4.71 -5.79 -24.14
CA ARG A 72 -3.46 -5.02 -24.09
C ARG A 72 -3.14 -4.56 -22.67
N CYS A 73 -4.12 -4.02 -21.95
CA CYS A 73 -3.95 -3.63 -20.55
C CYS A 73 -3.53 -4.82 -19.66
N LYS A 74 -4.16 -5.99 -19.82
CA LYS A 74 -3.79 -7.20 -19.08
C LYS A 74 -2.36 -7.65 -19.39
N GLN A 75 -1.92 -7.57 -20.65
CA GLN A 75 -0.54 -7.87 -21.04
C GLN A 75 0.45 -6.94 -20.32
N ILE A 76 0.18 -5.63 -20.30
CA ILE A 76 1.03 -4.64 -19.62
C ILE A 76 1.10 -4.94 -18.11
N LEU A 77 -0.04 -5.17 -17.46
CA LEU A 77 -0.08 -5.50 -16.03
C LEU A 77 0.73 -6.77 -15.73
N ARG A 78 0.55 -7.83 -16.51
CA ARG A 78 1.30 -9.10 -16.33
C ARG A 78 2.81 -8.92 -16.50
N TYR A 79 3.25 -7.94 -17.29
CA TYR A 79 4.67 -7.72 -17.53
C TYR A 79 5.37 -6.95 -16.40
N GLY A 80 4.64 -6.19 -15.57
CA GLY A 80 5.26 -5.48 -14.45
C GLY A 80 4.37 -4.55 -13.62
N GLY A 81 3.05 -4.72 -13.63
CA GLY A 81 2.11 -3.84 -12.93
C GLY A 81 0.96 -4.53 -12.21
N MET A 82 1.03 -5.86 -12.03
CA MET A 82 -0.04 -6.65 -11.41
C MET A 82 -0.49 -6.07 -10.07
N GLY A 83 -1.80 -5.85 -9.91
CA GLY A 83 -2.42 -5.37 -8.67
C GLY A 83 -2.33 -3.86 -8.44
N HIS A 84 -1.55 -3.10 -9.20
CA HIS A 84 -1.30 -1.70 -8.89
C HIS A 84 -2.45 -0.77 -9.33
N THR A 85 -2.34 -0.14 -10.51
CA THR A 85 -3.28 0.88 -10.99
C THR A 85 -3.57 0.70 -12.47
N MET A 86 -4.83 0.89 -12.86
CA MET A 86 -5.24 1.16 -14.23
C MET A 86 -6.10 2.41 -14.28
N ALA A 87 -6.14 3.06 -15.42
CA ALA A 87 -7.05 4.16 -15.67
C ALA A 87 -7.81 3.97 -16.98
N ILE A 88 -9.04 4.45 -17.03
CA ILE A 88 -9.89 4.49 -18.21
C ILE A 88 -10.51 5.88 -18.35
N HIS A 89 -10.49 6.39 -19.57
CA HIS A 89 -11.24 7.59 -19.95
C HIS A 89 -12.33 7.18 -20.94
N SER A 90 -13.60 7.27 -20.53
CA SER A 90 -14.76 6.83 -21.31
C SER A 90 -16.04 7.47 -20.77
N GLN A 91 -17.05 7.60 -21.62
CA GLN A 91 -18.42 7.97 -21.22
C GLN A 91 -19.39 6.76 -21.28
N ASN A 92 -18.89 5.58 -21.65
CA ASN A 92 -19.69 4.37 -21.75
C ASN A 92 -19.56 3.56 -20.44
N GLU A 93 -20.59 3.62 -19.61
CA GLU A 93 -20.65 2.96 -18.30
C GLU A 93 -20.52 1.44 -18.37
N GLN A 94 -21.06 0.80 -19.42
CA GLN A 94 -20.91 -0.65 -19.61
C GLN A 94 -19.44 -1.02 -19.82
N VAL A 95 -18.73 -0.26 -20.65
CA VAL A 95 -17.29 -0.49 -20.88
C VAL A 95 -16.47 -0.20 -19.62
N ILE A 96 -16.83 0.83 -18.85
CA ILE A 96 -16.17 1.14 -17.58
C ILE A 96 -16.34 0.00 -16.56
N LEU A 97 -17.56 -0.52 -16.42
CA LEU A 97 -17.86 -1.63 -15.53
C LEU A 97 -17.07 -2.89 -15.92
N GLU A 98 -17.15 -3.30 -17.19
CA GLU A 98 -16.36 -4.40 -17.75
C GLU A 98 -14.86 -4.19 -17.55
N PHE A 99 -14.42 -2.93 -17.66
CA PHE A 99 -13.02 -2.60 -17.44
C PHE A 99 -12.60 -2.88 -16.00
N GLY A 100 -13.39 -2.43 -15.02
CA GLY A 100 -13.14 -2.61 -13.59
C GLY A 100 -13.25 -4.06 -13.13
N LEU A 101 -14.24 -4.82 -13.61
CA LEU A 101 -14.47 -6.21 -13.20
C LEU A 101 -13.35 -7.15 -13.63
N HIS A 102 -12.73 -6.92 -14.79
CA HIS A 102 -11.83 -7.87 -15.42
C HIS A 102 -10.34 -7.53 -15.30
N LYS A 103 -9.96 -6.36 -14.78
CA LYS A 103 -8.55 -5.96 -14.71
C LYS A 103 -7.96 -6.35 -13.36
N PRO A 104 -6.82 -7.07 -13.33
CA PRO A 104 -6.16 -7.43 -12.09
C PRO A 104 -5.35 -6.24 -11.54
N ALA A 105 -6.03 -5.15 -11.21
CA ALA A 105 -5.49 -3.95 -10.58
C ALA A 105 -6.48 -3.46 -9.53
N PHE A 106 -5.97 -2.98 -8.39
CA PHE A 106 -6.81 -2.65 -7.24
C PHE A 106 -7.18 -1.17 -7.14
N ARG A 107 -6.60 -0.31 -7.97
CA ARG A 107 -7.07 1.05 -8.23
C ARG A 107 -7.45 1.18 -9.70
N ILE A 108 -8.75 1.28 -9.97
CA ILE A 108 -9.29 1.57 -11.30
C ILE A 108 -9.75 3.03 -11.31
N CYS A 109 -8.96 3.90 -11.92
CA CYS A 109 -9.25 5.33 -12.01
C CYS A 109 -10.13 5.60 -13.24
N VAL A 110 -11.31 6.17 -13.04
CA VAL A 110 -12.23 6.52 -14.13
C VAL A 110 -12.23 8.02 -14.34
N ASN A 111 -11.97 8.47 -15.56
CA ASN A 111 -12.04 9.89 -15.96
C ASN A 111 -11.25 10.87 -15.05
N THR A 112 -10.14 10.41 -14.48
CA THR A 112 -9.29 11.19 -13.57
C THR A 112 -7.82 10.88 -13.85
N PRO A 113 -6.88 11.84 -13.69
CA PRO A 113 -5.46 11.57 -13.87
C PRO A 113 -5.01 10.43 -12.95
N ALA A 114 -4.47 9.36 -13.52
CA ALA A 114 -4.15 8.12 -12.79
C ALA A 114 -3.31 8.37 -11.53
N THR A 115 -2.28 9.23 -11.62
CA THR A 115 -1.41 9.58 -10.50
C THR A 115 -2.17 10.16 -9.31
N HIS A 116 -3.01 11.18 -9.54
CA HIS A 116 -3.78 11.84 -8.48
C HIS A 116 -4.97 11.01 -8.02
N GLY A 117 -5.58 10.27 -8.95
CA GLY A 117 -6.73 9.44 -8.66
C GLY A 117 -6.36 8.23 -7.81
N SER A 118 -5.23 7.57 -8.08
CA SER A 118 -4.84 6.36 -7.36
C SER A 118 -4.39 6.63 -5.93
N VAL A 119 -3.82 7.81 -5.67
CA VAL A 119 -3.39 8.23 -4.32
C VAL A 119 -4.51 8.83 -3.49
N GLY A 120 -5.74 8.91 -4.01
CA GLY A 120 -6.89 9.47 -3.30
C GLY A 120 -6.93 11.01 -3.24
N LEU A 121 -6.20 11.72 -4.12
CA LEU A 121 -6.26 13.20 -4.16
C LEU A 121 -7.48 13.70 -4.93
N SER A 122 -7.76 13.10 -6.09
CA SER A 122 -8.86 13.49 -6.98
C SER A 122 -10.01 12.48 -6.99
N THR A 123 -9.99 11.52 -6.07
CA THR A 123 -11.00 10.46 -5.91
C THR A 123 -11.37 10.30 -4.44
N GLY A 124 -12.38 9.49 -4.14
CA GLY A 124 -12.76 9.14 -2.77
C GLY A 124 -11.97 7.97 -2.16
N LEU A 125 -10.84 7.57 -2.75
CA LEU A 125 -9.96 6.57 -2.14
C LEU A 125 -9.25 7.16 -0.92
N ASP A 126 -8.87 6.31 0.04
CA ASP A 126 -8.05 6.74 1.18
C ASP A 126 -6.77 7.42 0.66
N PRO A 127 -6.44 8.64 1.14
CA PRO A 127 -5.22 9.32 0.74
C PRO A 127 -3.97 8.56 1.19
N ALA A 128 -3.11 8.14 0.26
CA ALA A 128 -1.91 7.36 0.57
C ALA A 128 -0.81 7.48 -0.49
N MET A 129 0.44 7.37 -0.06
CA MET A 129 1.63 7.20 -0.92
C MET A 129 2.18 5.77 -0.91
N THR A 130 1.59 4.90 -0.08
CA THR A 130 1.87 3.46 -0.07
C THR A 130 0.62 2.74 -0.57
N LEU A 131 0.71 2.15 -1.76
CA LEU A 131 -0.41 1.56 -2.48
C LEU A 131 -0.22 0.04 -2.53
N GLY A 132 -0.98 -0.71 -1.73
CA GLY A 132 -0.81 -2.16 -1.62
C GLY A 132 -1.30 -2.87 -2.88
N CYS A 133 -0.49 -3.70 -3.53
CA CYS A 133 -0.84 -4.38 -4.80
C CYS A 133 -1.60 -5.70 -4.60
N GLY A 134 -2.14 -5.95 -3.41
CA GLY A 134 -2.88 -7.17 -3.06
C GLY A 134 -2.12 -8.48 -3.33
N GLY A 135 -2.85 -9.59 -3.29
CA GLY A 135 -2.25 -10.93 -3.48
C GLY A 135 -1.56 -11.10 -4.83
N TYR A 136 -2.06 -10.44 -5.89
CA TYR A 136 -1.42 -10.46 -7.21
C TYR A 136 -0.01 -9.85 -7.22
N GLY A 137 0.24 -8.84 -6.37
CA GLY A 137 1.55 -8.22 -6.19
C GLY A 137 2.34 -8.76 -4.99
N GLY A 138 1.88 -9.85 -4.35
CA GLY A 138 2.53 -10.41 -3.16
C GLY A 138 2.36 -9.57 -1.89
N ASN A 139 1.32 -8.73 -1.82
CA ASN A 139 1.01 -7.93 -0.64
C ASN A 139 -0.18 -8.49 0.13
N ILE A 140 -0.20 -8.23 1.45
CA ILE A 140 -1.28 -8.68 2.35
C ILE A 140 -2.61 -7.94 2.11
N THR A 141 -2.54 -6.71 1.59
CA THR A 141 -3.71 -5.87 1.29
C THR A 141 -3.57 -5.22 -0.09
N SER A 142 -4.73 -4.93 -0.69
CA SER A 142 -4.90 -4.14 -1.90
C SER A 142 -5.13 -2.65 -1.62
N ASP A 143 -5.27 -2.28 -0.35
CA ASP A 143 -5.75 -0.97 0.05
C ASP A 143 -4.71 0.12 -0.19
N ASN A 144 -5.20 1.35 -0.22
CA ASN A 144 -4.38 2.51 0.05
C ASN A 144 -4.08 2.52 1.56
N ILE A 145 -2.81 2.46 1.94
CA ILE A 145 -2.45 2.28 3.34
C ILE A 145 -2.82 3.54 4.15
N SER A 146 -3.84 3.39 4.98
CA SER A 146 -4.32 4.39 5.94
C SER A 146 -3.93 4.06 7.39
N PRO A 147 -4.07 4.99 8.36
CA PRO A 147 -3.72 4.76 9.76
C PRO A 147 -4.39 3.54 10.41
N ARG A 148 -5.54 3.10 9.90
CA ARG A 148 -6.23 1.89 10.38
C ARG A 148 -5.37 0.63 10.26
N HIS A 149 -4.50 0.56 9.26
CA HIS A 149 -3.58 -0.55 9.05
C HIS A 149 -2.45 -0.61 10.09
N LEU A 150 -2.23 0.47 10.85
CA LEU A 150 -1.20 0.59 11.87
C LEU A 150 -1.73 0.31 13.28
N LEU A 151 -3.01 -0.08 13.40
CA LEU A 151 -3.67 -0.33 14.68
C LEU A 151 -3.92 -1.83 14.87
N ASN A 152 -3.44 -2.35 16.00
CA ASN A 152 -3.90 -3.64 16.50
C ASN A 152 -5.23 -3.46 17.23
N ILE A 153 -6.25 -4.23 16.85
CA ILE A 153 -7.58 -4.20 17.49
C ILE A 153 -7.69 -5.36 18.48
N LYS A 154 -7.64 -5.05 19.78
CA LYS A 154 -7.95 -6.01 20.85
C LYS A 154 -9.46 -6.21 20.95
N ARG A 155 -9.92 -7.47 20.91
CA ARG A 155 -11.34 -7.82 21.05
C ARG A 155 -11.54 -8.61 22.34
N LEU A 156 -12.39 -8.11 23.23
CA LEU A 156 -12.87 -8.82 24.41
C LEU A 156 -14.23 -9.42 24.06
N ALA A 157 -14.34 -10.75 24.04
CA ALA A 157 -15.55 -11.45 23.62
C ALA A 157 -16.05 -12.36 24.76
N TYR A 158 -17.32 -12.20 25.12
CA TYR A 158 -18.03 -13.10 26.04
C TYR A 158 -18.69 -14.22 25.24
N GLU A 159 -18.86 -15.39 25.86
CA GLU A 159 -19.60 -16.50 25.27
C GLU A 159 -21.07 -16.11 25.10
N VAL A 160 -21.60 -16.21 23.87
CA VAL A 160 -23.01 -15.93 23.53
C VAL A 160 -23.77 -17.19 23.12
N SER A 161 -23.07 -18.30 22.92
CA SER A 161 -23.65 -19.58 22.55
C SER A 161 -22.77 -20.69 23.11
N PRO A 162 -23.34 -21.68 23.81
CA PRO A 162 -22.56 -22.72 24.44
C PRO A 162 -21.79 -23.54 23.40
N VAL A 163 -20.51 -23.79 23.65
CA VAL A 163 -19.73 -24.74 22.86
C VAL A 163 -20.25 -26.15 23.16
N VAL A 164 -21.05 -26.70 22.24
CA VAL A 164 -21.51 -28.09 22.38
C VAL A 164 -20.36 -29.03 22.05
N SER A 165 -19.76 -29.64 23.06
CA SER A 165 -18.77 -30.69 22.84
C SER A 165 -19.45 -31.92 22.22
N ARG A 166 -18.77 -32.57 21.29
CA ARG A 166 -19.19 -33.90 20.81
C ARG A 166 -19.22 -34.95 21.93
N TRP A 167 -18.50 -34.69 23.02
CA TRP A 167 -18.45 -35.52 24.22
C TRP A 167 -19.58 -35.23 25.20
N ASP A 168 -20.20 -34.04 25.10
CA ASP A 168 -21.38 -33.64 25.88
C ASP A 168 -22.68 -34.04 25.19
N ARG A 169 -22.59 -34.64 23.98
CA ARG A 169 -23.73 -35.36 23.42
C ARG A 169 -23.98 -36.55 24.35
N PRO A 170 -25.12 -36.63 25.05
CA PRO A 170 -25.48 -37.88 25.71
C PRO A 170 -25.35 -38.96 24.65
N GLY A 171 -24.56 -39.99 24.98
CA GLY A 171 -24.26 -41.08 24.06
C GLY A 171 -25.56 -41.45 23.37
N VAL A 172 -25.50 -41.64 22.06
CA VAL A 172 -26.60 -42.28 21.32
C VAL A 172 -26.72 -43.68 21.93
N GLY A 173 -27.43 -43.77 23.06
CA GLY A 173 -27.94 -45.01 23.58
C GLY A 173 -28.70 -45.59 22.41
N SER A 174 -28.34 -46.81 22.04
CA SER A 174 -28.96 -47.53 20.95
C SER A 174 -30.48 -47.45 21.13
N GLN A 175 -31.13 -46.54 20.42
CA GLN A 175 -32.57 -46.61 20.28
C GLN A 175 -32.80 -47.85 19.43
N SER A 176 -33.28 -48.90 20.08
CA SER A 176 -33.89 -50.04 19.42
C SER A 176 -34.94 -49.48 18.47
N VAL A 177 -34.64 -49.58 17.18
CA VAL A 177 -35.59 -49.22 16.12
C VAL A 177 -36.73 -50.22 16.21
N THR A 178 -37.84 -49.81 16.82
CA THR A 178 -39.13 -50.46 16.59
C THR A 178 -39.60 -50.06 15.19
N PRO A 179 -39.91 -51.00 14.30
CA PRO A 179 -40.31 -50.71 12.93
C PRO A 179 -41.79 -50.34 12.91
N ASP A 180 -42.14 -49.13 13.35
CA ASP A 180 -43.51 -48.63 13.16
C ASP A 180 -43.50 -47.13 12.89
N GLY A 181 -44.09 -46.75 11.75
CA GLY A 181 -44.51 -45.39 11.45
C GLY A 181 -43.68 -44.69 10.40
N VAL A 182 -44.10 -44.84 9.13
CA VAL A 182 -43.76 -43.91 8.04
C VAL A 182 -44.36 -42.54 8.36
N GLY A 183 -43.64 -41.75 9.15
CA GLY A 183 -43.95 -40.34 9.43
C GLY A 183 -43.29 -39.44 8.40
N SER A 184 -44.11 -38.77 7.58
CA SER A 184 -43.72 -37.72 6.63
C SER A 184 -42.63 -36.81 7.19
N ARG A 185 -41.42 -36.90 6.62
CA ARG A 185 -40.29 -36.02 6.95
C ARG A 185 -40.59 -34.61 6.43
N ARG A 186 -41.18 -33.75 7.28
CA ARG A 186 -41.29 -32.32 6.97
C ARG A 186 -39.90 -31.74 6.80
N LEU A 187 -39.68 -31.07 5.67
CA LEU A 187 -38.49 -30.25 5.45
C LEU A 187 -38.52 -29.06 6.43
N PRO A 188 -37.35 -28.64 6.98
CA PRO A 188 -37.30 -27.48 7.85
C PRO A 188 -37.63 -26.21 7.06
N SER A 189 -38.59 -25.43 7.54
CA SER A 189 -38.92 -24.12 7.01
C SER A 189 -37.93 -23.05 7.50
N ALA A 190 -37.62 -22.09 6.64
CA ALA A 190 -36.74 -20.96 6.98
C ALA A 190 -37.30 -20.15 8.16
N PRO A 191 -36.45 -19.61 9.05
CA PRO A 191 -36.89 -18.78 10.17
C PRO A 191 -37.52 -17.47 9.66
N GLU A 192 -38.67 -17.08 10.24
CA GLU A 192 -39.49 -15.95 9.79
C GLU A 192 -38.85 -14.56 9.95
N ARG A 193 -37.66 -14.44 10.58
CA ARG A 193 -36.97 -13.16 10.68
C ARG A 193 -35.48 -13.31 10.97
N ALA A 194 -34.65 -12.54 10.26
CA ALA A 194 -33.24 -12.37 10.63
C ALA A 194 -33.15 -11.70 12.02
N PRO A 195 -32.22 -12.12 12.89
CA PRO A 195 -32.01 -11.48 14.19
C PRO A 195 -31.60 -10.02 13.98
N VAL A 196 -32.20 -9.12 14.75
CA VAL A 196 -31.88 -7.68 14.74
C VAL A 196 -30.42 -7.51 15.17
N PRO A 197 -29.61 -6.68 14.47
CA PRO A 197 -28.21 -6.51 14.85
C PRO A 197 -28.11 -5.96 16.27
N THR A 198 -27.59 -6.76 17.20
CA THR A 198 -27.17 -6.31 18.52
C THR A 198 -25.82 -5.60 18.39
N GLY A 199 -25.86 -4.38 17.85
CA GLY A 199 -24.74 -3.45 17.77
C GLY A 199 -25.07 -2.15 18.50
N ILE A 200 -24.03 -1.41 18.90
CA ILE A 200 -24.19 -0.05 19.42
C ILE A 200 -24.71 0.81 18.26
N SER A 201 -25.81 1.55 18.44
CA SER A 201 -26.33 2.42 17.39
C SER A 201 -25.28 3.45 16.99
N ALA A 202 -25.29 3.85 15.71
CA ALA A 202 -24.37 4.86 15.21
C ALA A 202 -24.46 6.16 16.04
N GLU A 203 -25.65 6.54 16.52
CA GLU A 203 -25.80 7.70 17.39
C GLU A 203 -25.17 7.50 18.78
N ALA A 204 -25.31 6.31 19.37
CA ALA A 204 -24.70 6.00 20.65
C ALA A 204 -23.16 5.96 20.56
N LEU A 205 -22.62 5.54 19.42
CA LEU A 205 -21.18 5.59 19.14
C LEU A 205 -20.71 7.04 18.93
N SER A 206 -21.40 7.82 18.10
CA SER A 206 -21.09 9.24 17.88
C SER A 206 -21.10 10.04 19.18
N ARG A 207 -22.11 9.84 20.03
CA ARG A 207 -22.18 10.51 21.34
C ARG A 207 -20.99 10.18 22.23
N ARG A 208 -20.54 8.92 22.27
CA ARG A 208 -19.36 8.52 23.04
C ARG A 208 -18.06 9.09 22.47
N ILE A 209 -17.97 9.23 21.16
CA ILE A 209 -16.81 9.87 20.49
C ILE A 209 -16.77 11.35 20.86
N ASP A 210 -17.90 12.06 20.77
CA ASP A 210 -17.97 13.48 21.12
C ASP A 210 -17.65 13.73 22.60
N GLU A 211 -18.15 12.88 23.48
CA GLU A 211 -17.88 12.93 24.92
C GLU A 211 -16.39 12.71 25.22
N PHE A 212 -15.77 11.71 24.58
CA PHE A 212 -14.33 11.46 24.69
C PHE A 212 -13.49 12.61 24.13
N LEU A 213 -13.83 13.16 22.97
CA LEU A 213 -13.13 14.29 22.37
C LEU A 213 -13.27 15.56 23.24
N GLY A 214 -14.43 15.76 23.85
CA GLY A 214 -14.68 16.82 24.83
C GLY A 214 -13.75 16.74 26.04
N THR A 215 -13.49 15.53 26.58
CA THR A 215 -12.51 15.36 27.68
C THR A 215 -11.08 15.76 27.30
N ARG A 216 -10.77 15.79 26.00
CA ARG A 216 -9.47 16.20 25.47
C ARG A 216 -9.46 17.62 24.91
N GLY A 217 -10.52 18.39 25.19
CA GLY A 217 -10.62 19.80 24.83
C GLY A 217 -11.08 20.08 23.40
N PHE A 218 -11.50 19.07 22.64
CA PHE A 218 -12.06 19.26 21.30
C PHE A 218 -13.56 19.54 21.40
N LYS A 219 -13.99 20.72 20.94
CA LYS A 219 -15.40 21.07 20.73
C LYS A 219 -15.70 21.06 19.24
N ALA A 220 -16.65 20.24 18.80
CA ALA A 220 -17.16 20.31 17.43
C ALA A 220 -17.93 21.62 17.25
N GLY A 221 -17.39 22.53 16.44
CA GLY A 221 -18.01 23.81 16.11
C GLY A 221 -17.16 25.02 16.48
N SER A 222 -16.12 25.28 15.70
CA SER A 222 -15.64 26.65 15.48
C SER A 222 -15.05 26.78 14.08
N GLU A 223 -15.83 27.36 13.16
CA GLU A 223 -15.26 28.08 12.03
C GLU A 223 -14.44 29.27 12.58
N ARG A 224 -13.18 29.34 12.17
CA ARG A 224 -12.22 30.49 12.13
C ARG A 224 -10.91 29.86 11.60
N GLY A 225 -10.30 30.23 10.49
CA GLY A 225 -10.09 31.58 9.97
C GLY A 225 -8.74 32.11 10.48
N HIS A 226 -7.72 32.14 9.59
CA HIS A 226 -6.42 32.83 9.71
C HIS A 226 -5.42 32.21 10.72
N THR A 227 -4.10 32.15 10.54
CA THR A 227 -3.10 32.79 9.67
C THR A 227 -1.77 32.04 9.86
N GLY A 228 -0.84 32.16 8.90
CA GLY A 228 0.39 31.36 8.83
C GLY A 228 1.43 31.59 9.92
N VAL A 229 2.40 30.66 9.98
CA VAL A 229 3.66 30.82 10.72
C VAL A 229 4.80 30.22 9.88
N GLY A 230 5.65 31.12 9.39
CA GLY A 230 7.12 31.08 9.50
C GLY A 230 7.90 29.85 9.03
N ALA A 231 8.63 30.03 7.92
CA ALA A 231 9.79 29.23 7.57
C ALA A 231 10.90 29.38 8.64
N GLY A 232 11.32 28.26 9.23
CA GLY A 232 12.52 28.17 10.08
C GLY A 232 13.64 27.47 9.32
N SER A 233 14.77 28.17 9.18
CA SER A 233 16.00 27.71 8.53
C SER A 233 16.77 26.70 9.39
N ASP A 234 17.26 25.62 8.76
CA ASP A 234 18.23 24.69 9.36
C ASP A 234 19.62 25.35 9.49
N PRO A 235 20.30 25.23 10.64
CA PRO A 235 21.72 25.56 10.72
C PRO A 235 22.57 24.36 10.30
N ALA A 236 23.51 24.63 9.38
CA ALA A 236 24.59 23.72 8.99
C ALA A 236 25.60 23.51 10.13
N VAL A 237 26.09 22.29 10.31
CA VAL A 237 27.13 21.95 11.30
C VAL A 237 28.36 21.38 10.58
N ALA A 238 29.50 22.05 10.81
CA ALA A 238 30.85 21.70 10.37
C ALA A 238 31.43 20.50 11.18
N PRO A 239 32.49 19.81 10.70
CA PRO A 239 32.88 18.51 11.24
C PRO A 239 33.73 18.61 12.51
N ALA A 240 33.42 17.80 13.52
CA ALA A 240 34.19 17.70 14.76
C ALA A 240 35.03 16.41 14.84
N ARG A 241 36.23 16.58 15.39
CA ARG A 241 37.29 15.57 15.65
C ARG A 241 36.86 14.46 16.61
N ALA A 242 37.59 13.35 16.54
CA ALA A 242 37.44 12.15 17.37
C ALA A 242 37.74 12.38 18.87
N ALA A 243 36.73 12.18 19.73
CA ALA A 243 36.85 11.78 21.13
C ALA A 243 35.49 11.30 21.68
N ASP A 244 35.52 10.23 22.48
CA ASP A 244 34.48 9.69 23.38
C ASP A 244 33.05 9.50 22.80
N GLN A 245 32.81 8.33 22.19
CA GLN A 245 31.48 8.00 21.66
C GLN A 245 30.52 7.60 22.79
N THR A 246 29.57 8.48 23.09
CA THR A 246 28.40 8.13 23.91
C THR A 246 27.66 6.95 23.27
N PRO A 247 27.34 5.88 24.01
CA PRO A 247 26.65 4.72 23.45
C PRO A 247 25.28 5.12 22.89
N LEU A 248 25.04 4.80 21.62
CA LEU A 248 23.78 5.07 20.95
C LEU A 248 22.67 4.17 21.52
N THR A 249 21.50 4.76 21.76
CA THR A 249 20.28 4.06 22.22
C THR A 249 19.32 3.74 21.07
N PHE A 250 19.55 4.31 19.88
CA PHE A 250 18.82 4.03 18.66
C PHE A 250 19.76 4.11 17.45
N VAL A 251 19.59 3.19 16.47
CA VAL A 251 20.37 3.18 15.23
C VAL A 251 19.48 2.83 14.03
N CYS A 252 19.49 3.67 13.00
CA CYS A 252 18.81 3.41 11.73
C CYS A 252 19.79 3.08 10.58
N GLU A 253 19.26 2.60 9.46
CA GLU A 253 20.06 2.14 8.31
C GLU A 253 20.98 3.24 7.76
N GLU A 254 20.51 4.48 7.79
CA GLU A 254 21.24 5.64 7.31
C GLU A 254 22.44 5.98 8.21
N ASP A 255 22.33 5.76 9.52
CA ASP A 255 23.45 5.93 10.46
C ASP A 255 24.56 4.92 10.16
N VAL A 256 24.18 3.69 9.85
CA VAL A 256 25.12 2.62 9.45
C VAL A 256 25.78 2.96 8.12
N ARG A 257 25.04 3.46 7.12
CA ARG A 257 25.63 3.91 5.84
C ARG A 257 26.63 5.03 6.02
N ARG A 258 26.31 6.05 6.83
CA ARG A 258 27.24 7.15 7.14
C ARG A 258 28.46 6.69 7.92
N ALA A 259 28.29 5.72 8.83
CA ALA A 259 29.40 5.12 9.56
C ALA A 259 30.36 4.37 8.61
N ILE A 260 29.81 3.58 7.67
CA ILE A 260 30.58 2.89 6.62
C ILE A 260 31.33 3.90 5.74
N GLN A 261 30.65 4.93 5.24
CA GLN A 261 31.26 5.96 4.38
C GLN A 261 32.36 6.75 5.10
N SER A 262 32.21 6.99 6.41
CA SER A 262 33.21 7.70 7.21
C SER A 262 34.26 6.80 7.86
N GLY A 263 34.21 5.48 7.62
CA GLY A 263 35.14 4.51 8.21
C GLY A 263 35.10 4.43 9.74
N ARG A 264 33.99 4.83 10.35
CA ARG A 264 33.82 4.87 11.82
C ARG A 264 32.98 3.69 12.30
N LYS A 265 33.31 3.19 13.50
CA LYS A 265 32.45 2.25 14.23
C LYS A 265 31.38 2.99 15.02
N LEU A 266 30.24 2.35 15.19
CA LEU A 266 29.14 2.81 16.04
C LEU A 266 29.21 2.11 17.39
N VAL A 267 29.38 2.87 18.46
CA VAL A 267 29.24 2.35 19.82
C VAL A 267 27.75 2.30 20.18
N VAL A 268 27.22 1.10 20.39
CA VAL A 268 25.80 0.85 20.61
C VAL A 268 25.60 0.35 22.05
N SER A 269 24.60 0.88 22.75
CA SER A 269 24.23 0.41 24.08
C SER A 269 23.57 -0.98 24.00
N GLU A 270 23.67 -1.78 25.06
CA GLU A 270 23.12 -3.14 25.09
C GLU A 270 21.60 -3.19 24.84
N ARG A 271 20.88 -2.13 25.23
CA ARG A 271 19.42 -1.98 25.04
C ARG A 271 19.04 -1.13 23.84
N ALA A 272 19.97 -0.85 22.93
CA ALA A 272 19.68 0.01 21.81
C ALA A 272 18.68 -0.62 20.85
N ILE A 273 17.76 0.20 20.35
CA ILE A 273 16.83 -0.20 19.30
C ILE A 273 17.55 0.00 17.96
N VAL A 274 17.90 -1.11 17.31
CA VAL A 274 18.51 -1.14 15.98
C VAL A 274 17.46 -1.61 14.98
N THR A 275 17.18 -0.83 13.94
CA THR A 275 16.21 -1.25 12.92
C THR A 275 16.71 -2.51 12.17
N PRO A 276 15.84 -3.39 11.65
CA PRO A 276 16.26 -4.62 10.99
C PRO A 276 17.29 -4.40 9.87
N ALA A 277 17.05 -3.42 8.99
CA ALA A 277 17.98 -3.08 7.91
C ALA A 277 19.34 -2.54 8.42
N ALA A 278 19.37 -1.78 9.53
CA ALA A 278 20.61 -1.36 10.16
C ALA A 278 21.39 -2.54 10.76
N ARG A 279 20.68 -3.50 11.36
CA ARG A 279 21.29 -4.70 11.94
C ARG A 279 21.98 -5.52 10.85
N ASP A 280 21.26 -5.84 9.78
CA ASP A 280 21.76 -6.65 8.68
C ASP A 280 22.99 -5.99 8.03
N LEU A 281 22.89 -4.71 7.72
CA LEU A 281 23.98 -3.94 7.09
C LEU A 281 25.18 -3.76 8.04
N GLY A 282 24.93 -3.52 9.32
CA GLY A 282 25.98 -3.28 10.31
C GLY A 282 26.73 -4.55 10.73
N GLU A 283 26.06 -5.71 10.73
CA GLU A 283 26.69 -7.02 10.95
C GLU A 283 27.58 -7.41 9.77
N GLN A 284 27.09 -7.25 8.54
CA GLN A 284 27.86 -7.53 7.31
C GLN A 284 29.18 -6.75 7.26
N HIS A 285 29.17 -5.49 7.68
CA HIS A 285 30.33 -4.61 7.66
C HIS A 285 31.08 -4.50 9.00
N ARG A 286 30.69 -5.28 10.02
CA ARG A 286 31.27 -5.28 11.38
C ARG A 286 31.42 -3.87 11.99
N ILE A 287 30.38 -3.05 11.83
CA ILE A 287 30.36 -1.63 12.20
C ILE A 287 30.05 -1.42 13.69
N PHE A 288 29.36 -2.36 14.34
CA PHE A 288 28.93 -2.21 15.72
C PHE A 288 30.04 -2.55 16.74
N SER A 289 30.12 -1.75 17.80
CA SER A 289 30.88 -2.04 19.02
C SER A 289 29.92 -1.90 20.21
N ILE A 290 29.80 -2.93 21.04
CA ILE A 290 28.92 -2.87 22.22
C ILE A 290 29.69 -2.20 23.36
N ALA A 291 29.12 -1.17 23.97
CA ALA A 291 29.69 -0.57 25.17
C ALA A 291 29.47 -1.51 26.38
N PRO A 292 30.49 -1.78 27.20
CA PRO A 292 30.32 -2.58 28.42
C PRO A 292 29.42 -1.86 29.43
N TRP A 293 28.55 -2.62 30.08
CA TRP A 293 27.60 -2.12 31.08
C TRP A 293 28.34 -1.43 32.23
N ARG A 294 28.08 -0.14 32.43
CA ARG A 294 28.39 0.58 33.67
C ARG A 294 27.08 0.68 34.44
N GLY A 295 26.98 -0.12 35.51
CA GLY A 295 25.85 -0.08 36.45
C GLY A 295 25.70 1.26 37.13
#